data_AF-A0A645BUM9-F1
#
_entry.id   AF-A0A645BUM9-F1
#
_cell.length_a   1.000
_cell.length_b   1.000
_cell.length_c   1.000
_cell.angle_alpha   90.00
_cell.angle_beta   90.00
_cell.angle_gamma   90.00
#
_symmetry.space_group_name_H-M   'P 1'
#
loop_
_entity.id
_entity.type
_entity.pdbx_description
1 polymer ?
#
loop_
_entity_poly.entity_id
_entity_poly.type
_entity_poly.pdbx_seq_one_letter_code
_entity_poly.pdbx_strand_id
1 'polypeptide(L)' 'MIEIGSIRAIKSLVAAGCGISFLYEAAVAVELATGTLRVIELEDFSLSNHFTMVWRKNSMFHEQYLQMFDDFFSKCF' A
#
# COMPACT_ATOMS: atom_id res chain seq x y z
N MET A 1 22.56 -0.39 9.22
CA MET A 1 21.41 -0.23 8.31
C MET A 1 20.17 -0.34 9.17
N ILE A 2 19.33 0.69 9.22
CA ILE A 2 18.06 0.66 9.96
C ILE A 2 16.97 0.45 8.91
N GLU A 3 16.14 -0.58 9.12
CA GLU A 3 15.00 -0.88 8.27
C GLU A 3 13.73 -0.73 9.09
N ILE A 4 12.71 -0.09 8.52
CA ILE A 4 11.45 0.22 9.20
C ILE A 4 10.32 -0.29 8.33
N GLY A 5 9.68 -1.39 8.75
CA GLY A 5 8.57 -2.01 8.00
C GLY A 5 7.18 -1.46 8.34
N SER A 6 7.06 -0.55 9.33
CA SER A 6 5.77 0.01 9.72
C SER A 6 5.45 1.26 8.93
N ILE A 7 4.37 1.22 8.13
CA ILE A 7 3.85 2.39 7.40
C ILE A 7 3.66 3.59 8.33
N ARG A 8 3.16 3.37 9.56
CA ARG A 8 2.96 4.46 10.52
C ARG A 8 4.28 5.13 10.92
N ALA A 9 5.32 4.34 11.16
CA ALA A 9 6.63 4.86 11.51
C ALA A 9 7.29 5.59 10.32
N ILE A 10 7.17 5.03 9.10
CA ILE A 10 7.65 5.68 7.88
C ILE A 10 6.98 7.05 7.72
N LYS A 11 5.65 7.14 7.83
CA LYS A 11 4.90 8.39 7.72
C LYS A 11 5.39 9.45 8.72
N SER A 12 5.58 9.07 9.99
CA SER A 12 6.09 9.97 11.01
C SER A 12 7.49 10.50 10.69
N LEU A 13 8.37 9.67 10.15
CA LEU A 13 9.74 10.07 9.80
C LEU A 13 9.79 11.00 8.59
N VAL A 14 9.02 10.67 7.54
CA VAL A 14 8.92 11.54 6.35
C VAL A 14 8.33 12.90 6.72
N ALA A 15 7.27 12.91 7.54
CA ALA A 15 6.66 14.16 8.02
C ALA A 15 7.63 14.98 8.90
N ALA A 16 8.56 14.33 9.59
CA ALA A 16 9.62 14.99 10.36
C ALA A 16 10.81 15.46 9.48
N GLY A 17 10.75 15.28 8.16
CA GLY A 17 11.82 15.67 7.24
C GLY A 17 13.01 14.71 7.21
N CYS A 18 12.87 13.49 7.75
CA CYS A 18 13.95 12.51 7.78
C CYS A 18 14.19 11.77 6.45
N GLY A 19 13.54 12.18 5.36
CA GLY A 19 13.75 11.63 4.02
C GLY A 19 12.48 11.56 3.17
N ILE A 20 12.53 10.76 2.10
CA ILE A 20 11.41 10.45 1.20
C ILE A 20 11.12 8.95 1.22
N SER A 21 9.90 8.54 0.90
CA SER A 21 9.50 7.12 0.84
C SER A 21 8.48 6.89 -0.26
N PHE A 22 8.49 5.67 -0.81
CA PHE A 22 7.40 5.16 -1.63
C PHE A 22 6.32 4.58 -0.71
N LEU A 23 5.07 5.00 -0.88
CA LEU A 23 3.92 4.53 -0.12
C LEU A 23 2.71 4.46 -1.04
N TYR A 24 1.77 3.55 -0.75
CA TYR A 24 0.47 3.54 -1.42
C TYR A 24 -0.29 4.84 -1.12
N GLU A 25 -0.92 5.42 -2.13
CA GLU A 25 -1.67 6.68 -2.01
C GLU A 25 -2.74 6.60 -0.92
N ALA A 26 -3.48 5.48 -0.86
CA ALA A 26 -4.48 5.24 0.18
C ALA A 26 -3.91 5.28 1.61
N ALA A 27 -2.63 4.95 1.80
CA ALA A 27 -1.99 4.97 3.11
C ALA A 27 -1.63 6.39 3.60
N VAL A 28 -1.59 7.38 2.70
CA VAL A 28 -1.22 8.77 2.98
C VAL A 28 -2.31 9.79 2.65
N ALA A 29 -3.53 9.33 2.33
CA ALA A 29 -4.64 10.19 1.92
C ALA A 29 -4.94 11.33 2.91
N VAL A 30 -4.86 11.05 4.22
CA VAL A 30 -5.03 12.07 5.26
C VAL A 30 -3.92 13.11 5.20
N GLU A 31 -2.66 12.69 5.10
CA GLU A 31 -1.51 13.59 5.09
C GLU A 31 -1.43 14.44 3.83
N LEU A 32 -1.91 13.90 2.70
CA LEU A 32 -2.08 14.66 1.47
C LEU A 32 -3.19 15.70 1.62
N ALA A 33 -4.33 15.32 2.21
CA ALA A 33 -5.44 16.24 2.45
C ALA A 33 -5.09 17.35 3.45
N THR A 34 -4.27 17.06 4.47
CA THR A 34 -3.80 18.05 5.45
C THR A 34 -2.55 18.80 5.03
N GLY A 35 -1.94 18.44 3.89
CA GLY A 35 -0.69 19.03 3.40
C GLY A 35 0.54 18.72 4.28
N THR A 36 0.44 17.74 5.18
CA THR A 36 1.56 17.31 6.04
C THR A 36 2.59 16.49 5.25
N LEU A 37 2.14 15.81 4.19
CA LEU A 37 2.98 15.19 3.18
C LEU A 37 2.58 15.71 1.80
N ARG A 38 3.48 15.58 0.83
CA ARG A 38 3.24 15.92 -0.57
C ARG A 38 3.77 14.83 -1.49
N VAL A 39 3.11 14.66 -2.63
CA VAL A 39 3.59 13.77 -3.69
C VAL A 39 4.78 14.42 -4.40
N ILE A 40 5.74 13.59 -4.79
CA ILE A 40 6.81 13.93 -5.73
C ILE A 40 6.49 13.20 -7.02
N GLU A 41 6.08 13.94 -8.05
CA GLU A 41 5.82 13.36 -9.37
C GLU A 41 7.13 12.88 -9.99
N LEU A 42 7.15 11.63 -10.44
CA LEU A 42 8.29 11.03 -11.13
C LEU A 42 7.93 10.80 -12.59
N GLU A 43 8.72 11.36 -13.51
CA GLU A 43 8.61 11.05 -14.93
C GLU A 43 9.02 9.59 -15.18
N ASP A 44 8.31 8.90 -16.07
CA ASP A 44 8.58 7.51 -16.48
C ASP A 44 8.61 6.46 -15.35
N PHE A 45 7.85 6.66 -14.28
CA PHE A 45 7.79 5.73 -13.16
C PHE A 45 6.58 4.79 -13.20
N SER A 46 6.80 3.53 -13.58
CA SER A 46 5.79 2.47 -13.51
C SER A 46 6.08 1.49 -12.37
N LEU A 47 5.37 1.63 -11.25
CA LEU A 47 5.46 0.69 -10.13
C LEU A 47 4.25 -0.25 -10.11
N SER A 48 4.48 -1.53 -10.40
CA SER A 48 3.48 -2.58 -10.23
C SER A 48 3.70 -3.32 -8.90
N ASN A 49 2.72 -3.26 -8.01
CA ASN A 49 2.73 -4.10 -6.80
C ASN A 49 2.03 -5.42 -7.08
N HIS A 50 2.74 -6.53 -6.85
CA HIS A 50 2.14 -7.86 -6.97
C HIS A 50 1.45 -8.21 -5.65
N PHE A 51 0.13 -8.38 -5.70
CA PHE A 51 -0.64 -8.84 -4.55
C PHE A 51 -0.77 -10.36 -4.59
N THR A 52 -0.53 -10.99 -3.45
CA THR A 52 -0.70 -12.44 -3.29
C THR A 52 -1.64 -12.72 -2.14
N MET A 53 -2.72 -13.45 -2.42
CA MET A 53 -3.62 -13.94 -1.38
C MET A 53 -3.21 -15.34 -0.95
N VAL A 54 -3.12 -15.55 0.36
CA VAL A 54 -2.69 -16.83 0.95
C VAL A 54 -3.81 -17.37 1.82
N TRP A 55 -4.18 -18.63 1.60
CA TRP A 55 -5.13 -19.36 2.42
C TRP A 55 -4.67 -20.80 2.65
N ARG A 56 -5.31 -21.48 3.61
CA ARG A 56 -4.99 -22.87 3.92
C ARG A 56 -5.34 -23.78 2.75
N LYS A 57 -4.40 -24.63 2.35
CA LYS A 57 -4.62 -25.69 1.35
C LYS A 57 -5.81 -26.57 1.78
N ASN A 58 -6.69 -26.89 0.82
CA ASN A 58 -7.94 -27.64 1.05
C ASN A 58 -8.92 -26.95 2.00
N SER A 59 -8.90 -25.62 2.07
CA SER A 59 -9.97 -24.88 2.75
C SER A 59 -11.32 -25.19 2.09
N MET A 60 -12.33 -25.51 2.91
CA MET A 60 -13.72 -25.59 2.45
C MET A 60 -14.23 -24.24 1.92
N PHE A 61 -13.54 -23.15 2.22
CA PHE A 61 -13.86 -21.80 1.77
C PHE A 61 -13.13 -21.36 0.50
N HIS A 62 -12.55 -22.29 -0.26
CA HIS A 62 -11.76 -21.97 -1.45
C HIS A 62 -12.51 -21.07 -2.44
N GLU A 63 -13.73 -21.46 -2.81
CA GLU A 63 -14.57 -20.70 -3.76
C GLU A 63 -14.90 -19.30 -3.22
N GLN A 64 -15.17 -19.17 -1.93
CA GLN A 64 -15.44 -17.87 -1.31
C GLN A 64 -14.19 -16.97 -1.32
N TYR A 65 -12.99 -17.53 -1.11
CA TYR A 65 -11.77 -16.74 -1.20
C TYR A 65 -11.48 -16.27 -2.62
N LEU A 66 -11.72 -17.10 -3.63
CA LEU A 66 -11.59 -16.69 -5.03
C LEU A 66 -12.60 -15.59 -5.38
N GLN A 67 -13.85 -15.75 -4.97
CA GLN A 67 -14.87 -14.72 -5.21
C GLN A 67 -14.53 -13.40 -4.50
N MET A 68 -14.06 -13.46 -3.26
CA MET A 68 -13.56 -12.27 -2.55
C MET A 68 -12.36 -11.63 -3.25
N PHE A 69 -11.47 -12.43 -3.83
CA PHE A 69 -10.33 -11.93 -4.59
C PHE A 69 -10.81 -11.21 -5.85
N ASP A 70 -11.65 -11.84 -6.65
CA ASP A 70 -12.21 -11.24 -7.87
C ASP A 70 -13.00 -9.96 -7.57
N ASP A 71 -13.81 -9.97 -6.50
CA ASP A 71 -14.56 -8.79 -6.03
C ASP A 71 -13.63 -7.66 -5.58
N PHE A 72 -12.50 -7.98 -4.97
CA PHE A 72 -11.52 -7.00 -4.52
C PHE A 72 -10.79 -6.35 -5.71
N PHE A 73 -10.33 -7.15 -6.66
CA PHE A 73 -9.59 -6.64 -7.83
C PHE A 73 -10.48 -5.94 -8.85
N SER A 74 -11.75 -6.35 -8.99
CA SER A 74 -12.71 -5.68 -9.90
C SER A 74 -13.18 -4.30 -9.42
N LYS A 75 -12.99 -3.98 -8.13
CA LYS A 75 -13.44 -2.71 -7.53
C LYS A 75 -12.31 -1.74 -7.20
N CYS A 76 -11.09 -2.24 -6.98
CA CYS A 76 -9.96 -1.43 -6.51
C CYS A 76 -8.89 -1.15 -7.58
N PHE A 77 -8.94 -1.82 -8.74
CA PHE A 77 -8.07 -1.61 -9.91
C PHE A 77 -8.91 -1.55 -11.18
#